data_AF-A0A1T2CQ05-F1
#
_entry.id   AF-A0A1T2CQ05-F1
#
_cell.length_a   1.000
_cell.length_b   1.000
_cell.length_c   1.000
_cell.angle_alpha   90.00
_cell.angle_beta   90.00
_cell.angle_gamma   90.00
#
_symmetry.space_group_name_H-M   'P 1'
#
loop_
_entity.id
_entity.type
_entity.pdbx_description
1 polymer ?
#
loop_
_entity_poly.entity_id
_entity_poly.type
_entity_poly.pdbx_seq_one_letter_code
_entity_poly.pdbx_strand_id
1 'polypeptide(L)'
;MAAKLEHRDKWLFSTRKIEVPPYFLQQYAEEFESGQVTDYVILSHDGHGINSYAIQYYLVQQGLGLFLHLKWGGVYTNNEKAVADISAAFDVADRIVAWIESMRDDLKHPVQIVASDFYGCYWMIGGEKQDEWDAWENTPLKALNAILESLQSKK
;
A
#
# COMPACT_ATOMS: atom_id res chain seq x y z
N MET A 1 13.68 -9.17 -2.28
CA MET A 1 13.56 -7.84 -2.94
C MET A 1 14.38 -6.74 -2.29
N ALA A 2 14.47 -6.66 -0.95
CA ALA A 2 15.20 -5.59 -0.25
C ALA A 2 16.65 -5.34 -0.71
N ALA A 3 17.40 -6.40 -1.06
CA ALA A 3 18.79 -6.28 -1.54
C ALA A 3 18.93 -5.57 -2.90
N LYS A 4 17.83 -5.32 -3.63
CA LYS A 4 17.81 -4.61 -4.92
C LYS A 4 17.33 -3.17 -4.79
N LEU A 5 17.07 -2.68 -3.57
CA LEU A 5 16.56 -1.34 -3.34
C LEU A 5 17.67 -0.32 -3.63
N GLU A 6 17.40 0.64 -4.52
CA GLU A 6 18.35 1.70 -4.87
C GLU A 6 17.76 3.06 -4.50
N HIS A 7 18.62 3.98 -4.05
CA HIS A 7 18.26 5.39 -3.87
C HIS A 7 18.05 6.03 -5.25
N ARG A 8 16.84 6.53 -5.53
CA ARG A 8 16.46 7.13 -6.82
C ARG A 8 16.45 8.64 -6.78
N ASP A 9 16.01 9.21 -5.67
CA ASP A 9 15.98 10.65 -5.39
C ASP A 9 15.83 10.89 -3.88
N LYS A 10 15.83 12.14 -3.45
CA LYS A 10 15.62 12.56 -2.06
C LYS A 10 14.37 11.89 -1.47
N TRP A 11 14.59 11.04 -0.46
CA TRP A 11 13.55 10.25 0.20
C TRP A 11 12.77 9.31 -0.74
N LEU A 12 13.39 8.83 -1.82
CA LEU A 12 12.80 7.90 -2.77
C LEU A 12 13.74 6.73 -3.01
N PHE A 13 13.26 5.53 -2.68
CA PHE A 13 13.98 4.28 -2.86
C PHE A 13 13.12 3.28 -3.63
N SER A 14 13.71 2.60 -4.62
CA SER A 14 12.97 1.61 -5.41
C SER A 14 13.86 0.56 -6.06
N THR A 15 13.32 -0.64 -6.24
CA THR A 15 13.92 -1.69 -7.07
C THR A 15 13.75 -1.48 -8.57
N ARG A 16 12.90 -0.52 -8.99
CA ARG A 16 12.71 -0.15 -10.40
C ARG A 16 13.04 1.33 -10.63
N LYS A 17 13.18 1.71 -11.91
CA LYS A 17 13.20 3.11 -12.31
C LYS A 17 11.82 3.72 -12.08
N ILE A 18 11.79 5.00 -11.71
CA ILE A 18 10.56 5.73 -11.41
C ILE A 18 10.29 6.70 -12.55
N GLU A 19 9.21 6.47 -13.28
CA GLU A 19 8.75 7.35 -14.38
C GLU A 19 7.66 8.31 -13.90
N VAL A 20 6.85 7.87 -12.94
CA VAL A 20 5.75 8.61 -12.33
C VAL A 20 6.04 8.79 -10.84
N PRO A 21 5.93 9.98 -10.24
CA PRO A 21 6.10 10.15 -8.81
C PRO A 21 5.16 9.24 -8.00
N PRO A 22 5.63 8.53 -6.95
CA PRO A 22 4.79 7.63 -6.16
C PRO A 22 3.57 8.33 -5.54
N TYR A 23 3.59 9.65 -5.38
CA TYR A 23 2.43 10.39 -4.92
C TYR A 23 1.16 10.16 -5.78
N PHE A 24 1.32 9.83 -7.07
CA PHE A 24 0.22 9.46 -7.99
C PHE A 24 -0.22 7.99 -7.82
N LEU A 25 -0.63 7.62 -6.61
CA LEU A 25 -1.05 6.28 -6.19
C LEU A 25 -1.92 5.54 -7.23
N GLN A 26 -2.93 6.22 -7.77
CA GLN A 26 -3.90 5.60 -8.68
C GLN A 26 -3.24 5.03 -9.94
N GLN A 27 -2.19 5.65 -10.47
CA GLN A 27 -1.49 5.15 -11.65
C GLN A 27 -0.80 3.81 -11.38
N TYR A 28 -0.27 3.62 -10.17
CA TYR A 28 0.37 2.37 -9.75
C TYR A 28 -0.66 1.25 -9.51
N ALA A 29 -1.82 1.62 -8.95
CA ALA A 29 -2.93 0.70 -8.76
C ALA A 29 -3.49 0.22 -10.13
N GLU A 30 -3.77 1.14 -11.05
CA GLU A 30 -4.25 0.84 -12.40
C GLU A 30 -3.21 0.04 -13.22
N GLU A 31 -1.91 0.33 -13.04
CA GLU A 31 -0.83 -0.45 -13.65
C GLU A 31 -0.91 -1.92 -13.22
N PHE A 32 -1.10 -2.19 -11.93
CA PHE A 32 -1.24 -3.57 -11.41
C PHE A 32 -2.46 -4.28 -11.98
N GLU A 33 -3.60 -3.58 -12.10
CA GLU A 33 -4.84 -4.10 -12.69
C GLU A 33 -4.69 -4.50 -14.16
N SER A 34 -3.82 -3.80 -14.90
CA SER A 34 -3.52 -4.14 -16.30
C SER A 34 -2.80 -5.47 -16.49
N GLY A 35 -2.26 -6.06 -15.42
CA GLY A 35 -1.60 -7.38 -15.42
C GLY A 35 -0.18 -7.40 -16.02
N GLN A 36 0.39 -6.26 -16.42
CA GLN A 36 1.72 -6.17 -17.05
C GLN A 36 2.84 -5.74 -16.08
N VAL A 37 2.74 -6.12 -14.81
CA VAL A 37 3.63 -5.59 -13.78
C VAL A 37 4.60 -6.64 -13.26
N THR A 38 5.90 -6.34 -13.39
CA THR A 38 6.97 -7.10 -12.74
C THR A 38 7.08 -6.75 -11.26
N ASP A 39 7.49 -7.70 -10.43
CA ASP A 39 7.72 -7.48 -9.01
C ASP A 39 8.61 -6.24 -8.72
N TYR A 40 8.15 -5.38 -7.82
CA TYR A 40 8.91 -4.24 -7.36
C TYR A 40 8.55 -3.85 -5.92
N VAL A 41 9.44 -3.08 -5.30
CA VAL A 41 9.12 -2.31 -4.11
C VAL A 41 9.52 -0.85 -4.29
N ILE A 42 8.68 0.04 -3.75
CA ILE A 42 8.91 1.48 -3.66
C ILE A 42 8.70 1.89 -2.21
N LEU A 43 9.63 2.69 -1.70
CA LEU A 43 9.47 3.42 -0.46
C LEU A 43 9.81 4.88 -0.73
N SER A 44 8.86 5.78 -0.50
CA SER A 44 9.10 7.20 -0.55
C SER A 44 8.45 7.99 0.56
N HIS A 45 9.01 9.18 0.80
CA HIS A 45 8.34 10.26 1.51
C HIS A 45 8.22 11.44 0.56
N ASP A 46 6.99 11.76 0.19
CA ASP A 46 6.70 12.87 -0.73
C ASP A 46 5.39 13.56 -0.34
N GLY A 47 5.22 14.78 -0.82
CA GLY A 47 4.07 15.60 -0.50
C GLY A 47 3.96 16.89 -1.29
N HIS A 48 2.77 17.48 -1.22
CA HIS A 48 2.50 18.78 -1.84
C HIS A 48 2.13 19.83 -0.79
N GLY A 49 2.73 21.01 -0.91
CA GLY A 49 2.45 22.16 -0.05
C GLY A 49 2.89 21.98 1.40
N ILE A 50 2.01 22.33 2.34
CA ILE A 50 2.30 22.33 3.79
C ILE A 50 1.68 21.17 4.57
N ASN A 51 0.72 20.44 3.98
CA ASN A 51 -0.19 19.55 4.74
C ASN A 51 -0.29 18.11 4.23
N SER A 52 0.10 17.86 2.98
CA SER A 52 -0.17 16.58 2.31
C SER A 52 1.14 15.84 2.06
N TYR A 53 1.89 15.61 3.14
CA TYR A 53 3.08 14.75 3.11
C TYR A 53 2.70 13.35 3.57
N ALA A 54 3.34 12.35 2.97
CA ALA A 54 3.01 10.98 3.22
C ALA A 54 4.17 10.02 2.95
N ILE A 55 4.14 8.88 3.63
CA ILE A 55 4.92 7.71 3.29
C ILE A 55 4.16 6.93 2.23
N GLN A 56 4.76 6.74 1.06
CA GLN A 56 4.26 5.81 0.05
C GLN A 56 5.09 4.52 0.12
N TYR A 57 4.42 3.40 0.31
CA TYR A 57 5.03 2.08 0.27
C TYR A 57 4.25 1.16 -0.65
N TYR A 58 4.85 0.83 -1.80
CA TYR A 58 4.23 -0.02 -2.82
C TYR A 58 5.02 -1.30 -2.93
N LEU A 59 4.36 -2.42 -2.66
CA LEU A 59 4.90 -3.76 -2.79
C LEU A 59 4.08 -4.50 -3.85
N VAL A 60 4.71 -4.77 -4.99
CA VAL A 60 4.17 -5.67 -6.00
C VAL A 60 5.03 -6.93 -6.02
N GLN A 61 4.42 -8.07 -5.72
CA GLN A 61 5.11 -9.34 -5.65
C GLN A 61 4.16 -10.49 -5.98
N GLN A 62 4.44 -11.23 -7.04
CA GLN A 62 3.86 -12.56 -7.29
C GLN A 62 2.32 -12.57 -7.19
N GLY A 63 1.66 -11.58 -7.81
CA GLY A 63 0.21 -11.46 -7.83
C GLY A 63 -0.40 -10.72 -6.62
N LEU A 64 0.42 -10.21 -5.70
CA LEU A 64 0.02 -9.22 -4.69
C LEU A 64 0.43 -7.82 -5.15
N GLY A 65 -0.50 -6.87 -5.11
CA GLY A 65 -0.25 -5.44 -5.21
C GLY A 65 -0.72 -4.75 -3.93
N LEU A 66 0.20 -4.41 -3.03
CA LEU A 66 -0.08 -3.69 -1.79
C LEU A 66 0.41 -2.25 -1.92
N PHE A 67 -0.50 -1.29 -1.79
CA PHE A 67 -0.21 0.12 -1.95
C PHE A 67 -0.63 0.91 -0.71
N LEU A 68 0.35 1.33 0.08
CA LEU A 68 0.15 2.16 1.27
C LEU A 68 0.49 3.62 0.96
N HIS A 69 -0.41 4.54 1.32
CA HIS A 69 -0.21 5.98 1.18
C HIS A 69 -0.61 6.68 2.50
N LEU A 70 0.35 6.74 3.43
CA LEU A 70 0.10 7.04 4.84
C LEU A 70 0.57 8.44 5.22
N LYS A 71 -0.31 9.27 5.76
CA LYS A 71 -0.04 10.69 6.06
C LYS A 71 1.03 10.84 7.15
N TRP A 72 2.06 11.65 6.87
CA TRP A 72 3.11 11.98 7.84
C TRP A 72 3.90 13.24 7.47
N GLY A 73 4.12 14.13 8.44
CA GLY A 73 5.02 15.29 8.29
C GLY A 73 4.36 16.60 7.86
N GLY A 74 3.03 16.67 7.72
CA GLY A 74 2.32 17.94 7.50
C GLY A 74 2.20 18.78 8.77
N VAL A 75 2.12 20.12 8.66
CA VAL A 75 2.12 21.02 9.85
C VAL A 75 0.96 20.82 10.82
N TYR A 76 -0.17 20.27 10.36
CA TYR A 76 -1.31 19.92 11.21
C TYR A 76 -1.32 18.45 11.66
N THR A 77 -0.24 17.70 11.41
CA THR A 77 -0.16 16.28 11.77
C THR A 77 0.41 16.16 13.17
N ASN A 78 -0.28 15.41 14.04
CA ASN A 78 0.35 14.91 15.26
C ASN A 78 1.33 13.80 14.85
N ASN A 79 2.62 14.15 14.71
CA ASN A 79 3.63 13.23 14.19
C ASN A 79 3.85 12.00 15.08
N GLU A 80 3.73 12.11 16.40
CA GLU A 80 3.87 10.96 17.31
C GLU A 80 2.74 9.96 17.10
N LYS A 81 1.50 10.46 17.03
CA LYS A 81 0.35 9.61 16.72
C LYS A 81 0.46 9.01 15.32
N ALA A 82 0.85 9.79 14.33
CA ALA A 82 1.01 9.32 12.96
C ALA A 82 2.07 8.20 12.87
N VAL A 83 3.19 8.32 13.57
CA VAL A 83 4.21 7.25 13.63
C VAL A 83 3.64 5.97 14.22
N ALA A 84 2.86 6.05 15.31
CA ALA A 84 2.23 4.87 15.90
C ALA A 84 1.21 4.22 14.95
N ASP A 85 0.37 5.03 14.30
CA ASP A 85 -0.63 4.54 13.34
C ASP A 85 0.04 3.91 12.10
N ILE A 86 1.13 4.51 11.61
CA ILE A 86 1.94 3.98 10.50
C ILE A 86 2.58 2.65 10.89
N SER A 87 3.22 2.57 12.06
CA SER A 87 3.82 1.32 12.54
C SER A 87 2.80 0.20 12.61
N ALA A 88 1.62 0.47 13.19
CA ALA A 88 0.55 -0.51 13.26
C ALA A 88 0.03 -0.92 11.87
N ALA A 89 -0.06 0.03 10.92
CA ALA A 89 -0.46 -0.29 9.54
C ALA A 89 0.56 -1.21 8.85
N PHE A 90 1.86 -0.98 9.04
CA PHE A 90 2.91 -1.86 8.54
C PHE A 90 2.87 -3.25 9.20
N ASP A 91 2.61 -3.34 10.50
CA ASP A 91 2.48 -4.63 11.20
C ASP A 91 1.32 -5.47 10.65
N VAL A 92 0.17 -4.84 10.35
CA VAL A 92 -0.97 -5.53 9.74
C VAL A 92 -0.67 -5.88 8.28
N ALA A 93 -0.04 -4.99 7.53
CA ALA A 93 0.37 -5.24 6.15
C ALA A 93 1.34 -6.44 6.05
N ASP A 94 2.31 -6.55 6.96
CA ASP A 94 3.23 -7.69 7.02
C ASP A 94 2.48 -9.02 7.26
N ARG A 95 1.49 -9.02 8.15
CA ARG A 95 0.62 -10.18 8.39
C ARG A 95 -0.22 -10.55 7.17
N ILE A 96 -0.71 -9.56 6.42
CA ILE A 96 -1.43 -9.80 5.16
C ILE A 96 -0.50 -10.42 4.12
N VAL A 97 0.70 -9.85 3.95
CA VAL A 97 1.72 -10.37 3.03
C VAL A 97 2.02 -11.82 3.39
N ALA A 98 2.36 -12.12 4.64
CA ALA A 98 2.65 -13.47 5.10
C ALA A 98 1.48 -14.44 4.86
N TRP A 99 0.24 -14.01 5.09
CA TRP A 99 -0.94 -14.83 4.82
C TRP A 99 -1.08 -15.14 3.32
N ILE A 100 -0.97 -14.12 2.46
CA ILE A 100 -1.07 -14.26 1.00
C ILE A 100 0.06 -15.15 0.47
N GLU A 101 1.27 -15.01 0.98
CA GLU A 101 2.40 -15.90 0.65
C GLU A 101 2.11 -17.35 1.06
N SER A 102 1.50 -17.57 2.22
CA SER A 102 1.14 -18.93 2.69
C SER A 102 0.03 -19.59 1.86
N MET A 103 -0.83 -18.81 1.23
CA MET A 103 -1.97 -19.27 0.42
C MET A 103 -1.68 -19.19 -1.09
N ARG A 104 -0.43 -18.90 -1.48
CA ARG A 104 -0.09 -18.56 -2.86
C ARG A 104 -0.51 -19.62 -3.87
N ASP A 105 -0.26 -20.88 -3.57
CA ASP A 105 -0.58 -21.99 -4.48
C ASP A 105 -2.10 -22.19 -4.63
N ASP A 106 -2.88 -21.69 -3.67
CA ASP A 106 -4.35 -21.75 -3.67
C ASP A 106 -4.99 -20.47 -4.25
N LEU A 107 -4.26 -19.35 -4.28
CA LEU A 107 -4.72 -18.09 -4.84
C LEU A 107 -4.76 -18.17 -6.38
N LYS A 108 -5.95 -18.36 -6.92
CA LYS A 108 -6.20 -18.42 -8.37
C LYS A 108 -6.17 -17.05 -9.05
N HIS A 109 -6.24 -15.98 -8.27
CA HIS A 109 -6.43 -14.62 -8.76
C HIS A 109 -5.54 -13.64 -8.00
N PRO A 110 -5.06 -12.57 -8.66
CA PRO A 110 -4.25 -11.55 -8.02
C PRO A 110 -5.05 -10.82 -6.94
N VAL A 111 -4.36 -10.40 -5.88
CA VAL A 111 -4.93 -9.62 -4.78
C VAL A 111 -4.33 -8.22 -4.83
N GLN A 112 -5.20 -7.21 -4.85
CA GLN A 112 -4.80 -5.82 -4.78
C GLN A 112 -5.36 -5.18 -3.53
N ILE A 113 -4.55 -4.41 -2.83
CA ILE A 113 -4.91 -3.69 -1.62
C ILE A 113 -4.39 -2.27 -1.75
N VAL A 114 -5.29 -1.30 -1.65
CA VAL A 114 -4.97 0.12 -1.57
C VAL A 114 -5.42 0.62 -0.20
N ALA A 115 -4.51 1.25 0.53
CA ALA A 115 -4.81 1.86 1.82
C ALA A 115 -4.20 3.27 1.88
N SER A 116 -5.05 4.29 1.78
CA SER A 116 -4.65 5.69 1.70
C SER A 116 -5.39 6.57 2.69
N ASP A 117 -4.66 7.41 3.42
CA ASP A 117 -5.24 8.48 4.26
C ASP A 117 -5.85 9.62 3.43
N PHE A 118 -5.60 9.67 2.12
CA PHE A 118 -6.06 10.76 1.23
C PHE A 118 -7.13 10.32 0.24
N TYR A 119 -7.11 9.07 -0.18
CA TYR A 119 -7.90 8.57 -1.32
C TYR A 119 -8.85 7.42 -0.94
N GLY A 120 -8.86 7.01 0.33
CA GLY A 120 -9.64 5.90 0.81
C GLY A 120 -8.88 4.58 0.70
N CYS A 121 -9.56 3.51 1.05
CA CYS A 121 -9.01 2.17 1.02
C CYS A 121 -9.94 1.24 0.25
N TYR A 122 -9.38 0.23 -0.42
CA TYR A 122 -10.16 -0.83 -1.05
C TYR A 122 -9.30 -2.07 -1.24
N TRP A 123 -9.94 -3.20 -1.50
CA TRP A 123 -9.23 -4.40 -1.95
C TRP A 123 -10.01 -5.17 -3.00
N MET A 124 -9.26 -5.87 -3.85
CA MET A 124 -9.79 -6.58 -5.00
C MET A 124 -9.16 -7.96 -5.12
N ILE A 125 -9.93 -8.90 -5.64
CA ILE A 125 -9.48 -10.26 -6.00
C ILE A 125 -9.83 -10.48 -7.46
N GLY A 126 -8.83 -10.70 -8.32
CA GLY A 126 -9.05 -10.92 -9.75
C GLY A 126 -9.72 -9.75 -10.48
N GLY A 127 -9.55 -8.52 -9.98
CA GLY A 127 -10.21 -7.32 -10.49
C GLY A 127 -11.61 -7.07 -9.93
N GLU A 128 -12.16 -7.96 -9.10
CA GLU A 128 -13.43 -7.74 -8.43
C GLU A 128 -13.23 -7.07 -7.08
N LYS A 129 -13.78 -5.86 -6.93
CA LYS A 129 -13.78 -5.12 -5.66
C LYS A 129 -14.55 -5.88 -4.59
N GLN A 130 -13.88 -6.16 -3.48
CA GLN A 130 -14.45 -6.87 -2.34
C GLN A 130 -15.09 -5.89 -1.36
N ASP A 131 -14.37 -4.82 -1.01
CA ASP A 131 -14.83 -3.74 -0.12
C ASP A 131 -14.12 -2.43 -0.44
N GLU A 132 -14.67 -1.32 0.08
CA GLU A 132 -14.14 0.03 -0.02
C GLU A 132 -14.47 0.85 1.23
N TRP A 133 -13.55 1.72 1.63
CA TRP A 133 -13.64 2.58 2.80
C TRP A 133 -13.27 4.01 2.42
N ASP A 134 -14.17 4.95 2.69
CA ASP A 134 -13.94 6.36 2.46
C ASP A 134 -12.88 6.93 3.45
N ALA A 135 -12.03 7.84 2.94
CA ALA A 135 -10.92 8.44 3.69
C ALA A 135 -11.35 9.33 4.85
N TRP A 136 -12.56 9.91 4.80
CA TRP A 136 -13.08 10.79 5.83
C TRP A 136 -13.64 10.01 7.02
N GLU A 137 -14.06 8.77 6.79
CA GLU A 137 -14.74 7.93 7.79
C GLU A 137 -13.85 6.81 8.34
N ASN A 138 -12.75 6.48 7.66
CA ASN A 138 -11.91 5.33 7.98
C ASN A 138 -10.43 5.65 7.86
N THR A 139 -9.61 4.84 8.54
CA THR A 139 -8.15 4.91 8.46
C THR A 139 -7.60 3.70 7.70
N PRO A 140 -6.41 3.81 7.08
CA PRO A 140 -5.68 2.68 6.51
C PRO A 140 -5.57 1.50 7.48
N LEU A 141 -5.24 1.76 8.75
CA LEU A 141 -5.14 0.72 9.78
C LEU A 141 -6.47 -0.04 9.97
N LYS A 142 -7.60 0.68 10.01
CA LYS A 142 -8.91 0.05 10.16
C LYS A 142 -9.24 -0.83 8.95
N ALA A 143 -9.02 -0.33 7.73
CA ALA A 143 -9.26 -1.07 6.50
C ALA A 143 -8.36 -2.31 6.40
N LEU A 144 -7.07 -2.18 6.70
CA LEU A 144 -6.13 -3.31 6.69
C LEU A 144 -6.53 -4.42 7.69
N ASN A 145 -7.01 -4.06 8.88
CA ASN A 145 -7.50 -5.06 9.84
C ASN A 145 -8.73 -5.80 9.29
N ALA A 146 -9.71 -5.08 8.72
CA ALA A 146 -10.90 -5.69 8.13
C ALA A 146 -10.55 -6.62 6.94
N ILE A 147 -9.58 -6.23 6.11
CA ILE A 147 -9.06 -7.06 5.02
C ILE A 147 -8.40 -8.32 5.60
N LEU A 148 -7.54 -8.20 6.61
CA LEU A 148 -6.89 -9.34 7.24
C LEU A 148 -7.89 -10.34 7.84
N GLU A 149 -8.92 -9.84 8.53
CA GLU A 149 -10.02 -10.66 9.06
C GLU A 149 -10.76 -11.40 7.93
N SER A 150 -11.06 -10.69 6.85
CA SER A 150 -11.74 -11.25 5.67
C SER A 150 -10.91 -12.33 5.00
N LEU A 151 -9.60 -12.12 4.82
CA LEU A 151 -8.67 -13.14 4.32
C LEU A 151 -8.66 -14.38 5.22
N GLN A 152 -8.50 -14.19 6.53
CA GLN A 152 -8.43 -15.30 7.49
C GLN A 152 -9.71 -16.13 7.56
N SER A 153 -10.88 -15.52 7.29
CA SER A 153 -12.16 -16.24 7.22
C SER A 153 -12.35 -17.11 5.97
N LYS A 154 -11.53 -16.92 4.92
CA LYS A 154 -11.61 -17.67 3.65
C LYS A 154 -10.78 -18.96 3.65
N LYS A 155 -10.15 -19.31 4.79
CA LYS A 155 -9.37 -20.53 4.99
C LYS A 155 -10.28 -21.72 5.29
#